data_AF-A0A0G4LLE3-F1
#
_entry.id   AF-A0A0G4LLE3-F1
#
_cell.length_a   1.000
_cell.length_b   1.000
_cell.length_c   1.000
_cell.angle_alpha   90.00
_cell.angle_beta   90.00
_cell.angle_gamma   90.00
#
_symmetry.space_group_name_H-M   'P 1'
#
loop_
_entity.id
_entity.type
_entity.pdbx_description
1 polymer ?
#
loop_
_entity_poly.entity_id
_entity_poly.type
_entity_poly.pdbx_seq_one_letter_code
_entity_poly.pdbx_strand_id
1 'polypeptide(L)'
;ADQPAAPLEVLTLLLALRHRSAVRAALEGRDERTVQPILKWVCAHVVDPRYVSACVEVGMHLIELYAEYAGGSADLADGFRLLRRRVGGEVEKAKAACETGGMVDGLILGAA
;
A
#
# COMPACT_ATOMS: atom_id res chain seq x y z
N ALA A 1 -26.87 9.98 2.68
CA ALA A 1 -26.42 8.61 2.95
C ALA A 1 -25.02 8.50 2.36
N ASP A 2 -23.99 8.58 3.20
CA ASP A 2 -22.61 8.43 2.75
C ASP A 2 -22.32 6.92 2.75
N GLN A 3 -22.48 6.30 1.59
CA GLN A 3 -22.27 4.87 1.43
C GLN A 3 -20.77 4.66 1.18
N PRO A 4 -20.09 3.76 1.94
CA PRO A 4 -18.66 3.57 1.75
C PRO A 4 -18.40 3.15 0.30
N ALA A 5 -17.59 3.94 -0.41
CA ALA A 5 -17.25 3.70 -1.81
C ALA A 5 -16.73 2.27 -1.99
N ALA A 6 -17.16 1.60 -3.07
CA ALA A 6 -16.73 0.23 -3.32
C ALA A 6 -15.20 0.20 -3.49
N PRO A 7 -14.48 -0.85 -3.01
CA PRO A 7 -13.02 -0.90 -3.11
C PRO A 7 -12.48 -0.69 -4.52
N LEU A 8 -13.20 -1.16 -5.54
CA LEU A 8 -12.86 -0.97 -6.96
C LEU A 8 -13.00 0.49 -7.42
N GLU A 9 -13.96 1.24 -6.89
CA GLU A 9 -14.12 2.67 -7.18
C GLU A 9 -12.94 3.46 -6.60
N VAL A 10 -12.53 3.14 -5.37
CA VAL A 10 -11.35 3.74 -4.74
C VAL A 10 -10.10 3.44 -5.55
N LEU A 11 -9.90 2.19 -5.96
CA LEU A 11 -8.79 1.82 -6.83
C LEU A 11 -8.83 2.60 -8.16
N THR A 12 -9.97 2.68 -8.81
CA THR A 12 -10.15 3.40 -10.08
C THR A 12 -9.79 4.89 -9.92
N LEU A 13 -10.22 5.51 -8.82
CA LEU A 13 -9.88 6.90 -8.50
C LEU A 13 -8.37 7.09 -8.29
N LEU A 14 -7.73 6.20 -7.52
CA LEU A 14 -6.29 6.25 -7.26
C LEU A 14 -5.48 6.08 -8.55
N LEU A 15 -5.90 5.15 -9.42
CA LEU A 15 -5.28 4.94 -10.73
C LEU A 15 -5.44 6.18 -11.65
N ALA A 16 -6.61 6.80 -11.64
CA ALA A 16 -6.85 8.03 -12.40
C ALA A 16 -5.97 9.19 -11.89
N LEU A 17 -5.80 9.31 -10.57
CA LEU A 17 -4.89 10.28 -9.94
C LEU A 17 -3.44 10.04 -10.31
N ARG A 18 -2.99 8.78 -10.30
CA ARG A 18 -1.64 8.37 -10.71
C ARG A 18 -1.36 8.71 -12.17
N HIS A 19 -2.29 8.37 -13.06
CA HIS A 19 -2.12 8.61 -14.50
C HIS A 19 -1.87 10.09 -14.83
N ARG A 20 -2.38 11.01 -14.00
CA ARG A 20 -2.19 12.46 -14.13
C ARG A 20 -1.15 13.05 -13.16
N SER A 21 -0.33 12.20 -12.52
CA SER A 21 0.68 12.60 -11.54
C SER A 21 0.16 13.49 -10.40
N ALA A 22 -1.09 13.27 -9.97
CA ALA A 22 -1.78 14.12 -9.00
C ALA A 22 -2.03 13.44 -7.65
N VAL A 23 -1.47 12.25 -7.39
CA VAL A 23 -1.67 11.53 -6.11
C VAL A 23 -1.17 12.37 -4.94
N ARG A 24 0.08 12.86 -5.01
CA ARG A 24 0.66 13.72 -3.97
C ARG A 24 -0.17 14.98 -3.74
N ALA A 25 -0.49 15.72 -4.79
CA ALA A 25 -1.30 16.94 -4.71
C ALA A 25 -2.70 16.69 -4.13
N ALA A 26 -3.29 15.52 -4.38
CA ALA A 26 -4.58 15.15 -3.82
C ALA A 26 -4.51 14.76 -2.33
N LEU A 27 -3.32 14.35 -1.86
CA LEU A 27 -3.08 13.96 -0.46
C LEU A 27 -2.53 15.10 0.39
N GLU A 28 -1.91 16.11 -0.20
CA GLU A 28 -1.26 17.23 0.49
C GLU A 28 -2.27 18.15 1.20
N GLY A 29 -1.85 18.72 2.34
CA GLY A 29 -2.66 19.69 3.10
C GLY A 29 -3.92 19.13 3.75
N ARG A 30 -4.03 17.80 3.89
CA ARG A 30 -5.16 17.15 4.54
C ARG A 30 -4.97 17.07 6.05
N ASP A 31 -6.07 17.19 6.76
CA ASP A 31 -6.17 16.98 8.19
C ASP A 31 -6.09 15.49 8.55
N GLU A 32 -5.58 15.18 9.75
CA GLU A 32 -5.38 13.80 10.20
C GLU A 32 -6.65 12.94 10.08
N ARG A 33 -7.82 13.52 10.36
CA ARG A 33 -9.11 12.81 10.31
C ARG A 33 -9.45 12.32 8.92
N THR A 34 -9.01 13.02 7.86
CA THR A 34 -9.24 12.61 6.46
C THR A 34 -8.11 11.75 5.92
N VAL A 35 -6.90 11.85 6.47
CA VAL A 35 -5.75 10.99 6.13
C VAL A 35 -5.89 9.57 6.72
N GLN A 36 -6.38 9.45 7.96
CA GLN A 36 -6.50 8.15 8.64
C GLN A 36 -7.32 7.10 7.84
N PRO A 37 -8.50 7.42 7.26
CA PRO A 37 -9.25 6.47 6.43
C PRO A 37 -8.47 6.00 5.19
N ILE A 38 -7.68 6.88 4.57
CA ILE A 38 -6.85 6.55 3.42
C ILE A 38 -5.75 5.58 3.85
N LEU A 39 -5.05 5.89 4.95
CA LEU A 39 -4.02 5.01 5.52
C LEU A 39 -4.59 3.63 5.91
N LYS A 40 -5.77 3.59 6.52
CA LYS A 40 -6.49 2.34 6.84
C LYS A 40 -6.84 1.56 5.58
N TRP A 41 -7.32 2.23 4.53
CA TRP A 41 -7.65 1.59 3.26
C TRP A 41 -6.41 0.99 2.60
N VAL A 42 -5.29 1.72 2.56
CA VAL A 42 -4.00 1.22 2.04
C VAL A 42 -3.56 -0.01 2.84
N CYS A 43 -3.60 0.06 4.17
CA CYS A 43 -3.27 -1.09 5.01
C CYS A 43 -4.17 -2.29 4.69
N ALA A 44 -5.47 -2.08 4.53
CA ALA A 44 -6.42 -3.15 4.26
C ALA A 44 -6.15 -3.86 2.92
N HIS A 45 -5.75 -3.12 1.87
CA HIS A 45 -5.68 -3.63 0.50
C HIS A 45 -4.28 -3.94 -0.01
N VAL A 46 -3.21 -3.54 0.70
CA VAL A 46 -1.82 -3.79 0.27
C VAL A 46 -1.45 -5.28 0.14
N VAL A 47 -2.25 -6.18 0.71
CA VAL A 47 -2.06 -7.64 0.62
C VAL A 47 -2.78 -8.27 -0.58
N ASP A 48 -3.59 -7.50 -1.30
CA ASP A 48 -4.29 -7.96 -2.50
C ASP A 48 -3.50 -7.53 -3.75
N PRO A 49 -2.99 -8.46 -4.57
CA PRO A 49 -2.15 -8.18 -5.75
C PRO A 49 -2.75 -7.15 -6.72
N ARG A 50 -4.08 -7.05 -6.79
CA ARG A 50 -4.79 -6.10 -7.65
C ARG A 50 -4.56 -4.64 -7.23
N TYR A 51 -4.29 -4.41 -5.96
CA TYR A 51 -4.19 -3.08 -5.35
C TYR A 51 -2.76 -2.69 -5.01
N VAL A 52 -1.82 -3.65 -4.90
CA VAL A 52 -0.42 -3.43 -4.47
C VAL A 52 0.21 -2.20 -5.13
N SER A 53 0.11 -2.08 -6.46
CA SER A 53 0.73 -0.96 -7.19
C SER A 53 0.21 0.41 -6.73
N ALA A 54 -1.12 0.56 -6.55
CA ALA A 54 -1.70 1.81 -6.06
C ALA A 54 -1.45 2.01 -4.56
N CYS A 55 -1.53 0.94 -3.76
CA CYS A 55 -1.27 1.00 -2.32
C CYS A 55 0.17 1.41 -1.99
N VAL A 56 1.15 0.92 -2.74
CA VAL A 56 2.57 1.26 -2.54
C VAL A 56 2.83 2.72 -2.85
N GLU A 57 2.33 3.25 -3.96
CA GLU A 57 2.48 4.67 -4.32
C GLU A 57 1.82 5.60 -3.30
N VAL A 58 0.54 5.33 -2.97
CA VAL A 58 -0.18 6.12 -1.95
C VAL A 58 0.52 6.00 -0.60
N GLY A 59 0.96 4.80 -0.23
CA GLY A 59 1.69 4.54 1.02
C GLY A 59 2.98 5.35 1.12
N MET A 60 3.77 5.44 0.05
CA MET A 60 4.99 6.25 0.02
C MET A 60 4.66 7.73 0.24
N HIS A 61 3.68 8.28 -0.46
CA HIS A 61 3.26 9.68 -0.26
C HIS A 61 2.70 9.95 1.12
N LEU A 62 1.95 9.01 1.71
CA LEU A 62 1.47 9.14 3.08
C LEU A 62 2.62 9.21 4.09
N ILE A 63 3.65 8.38 3.92
CA ILE A 63 4.84 8.41 4.77
C ILE A 63 5.60 9.73 4.60
N GLU A 64 5.85 10.15 3.36
CA GLU A 64 6.56 11.40 3.06
C GLU A 64 5.87 12.63 3.64
N LEU A 65 4.54 12.70 3.56
CA LEU A 65 3.77 13.87 3.98
C LEU A 65 3.42 13.87 5.47
N TYR A 66 3.26 12.70 6.10
CA TYR A 66 2.62 12.62 7.42
C TYR A 66 3.41 11.84 8.49
N ALA A 67 4.50 11.15 8.14
CA ALA A 67 5.25 10.38 9.14
C ALA A 67 5.89 11.25 10.24
N GLU A 68 6.23 12.51 9.94
CA GLU A 68 6.77 13.45 10.94
C GLU A 68 5.77 13.75 12.08
N TYR A 69 4.47 13.70 11.80
CA TYR A 69 3.42 13.96 12.80
C TYR A 69 3.10 12.74 13.67
N ALA A 70 3.66 11.55 13.36
CA ALA A 70 3.40 10.33 14.10
C ALA A 70 3.83 10.40 15.58
N GLY A 71 4.77 11.29 15.94
CA GLY A 71 5.13 11.51 17.34
C GLY A 71 4.01 12.14 18.19
N GLY A 72 3.11 12.90 17.55
CA GLY A 72 1.98 13.58 18.22
C GLY A 72 0.65 12.84 18.13
N SER A 73 0.56 11.77 17.32
CA SER A 73 -0.66 10.98 17.15
C SER A 73 -0.37 9.48 17.22
N ALA A 74 -0.95 8.83 18.22
CA ALA A 74 -0.89 7.38 18.39
C ALA A 74 -1.55 6.65 17.21
N ASP A 75 -2.66 7.17 16.70
CA ASP A 75 -3.40 6.57 15.59
C ASP A 75 -2.58 6.57 14.29
N LEU A 76 -1.91 7.69 13.97
CA LEU A 76 -1.01 7.77 12.81
C LEU A 76 0.18 6.84 12.99
N ALA A 77 0.80 6.83 14.17
CA ALA A 77 1.92 5.94 14.46
C ALA A 77 1.54 4.47 14.27
N ASP A 78 0.39 4.05 14.78
CA ASP A 78 -0.10 2.68 14.65
C ASP A 78 -0.47 2.34 13.21
N GLY A 79 -1.05 3.28 12.48
CA GLY A 79 -1.31 3.14 11.05
C GLY A 79 -0.03 2.88 10.24
N PHE A 80 1.03 3.66 10.46
CA PHE A 80 2.31 3.46 9.77
C PHE A 80 3.02 2.19 10.20
N ARG A 81 2.98 1.81 11.48
CA ARG A 81 3.51 0.52 11.96
C ARG A 81 2.76 -0.65 11.30
N LEU A 82 1.44 -0.56 11.19
CA LEU A 82 0.62 -1.56 10.52
C LEU A 82 0.98 -1.67 9.04
N LEU A 83 1.12 -0.54 8.35
CA LEU A 83 1.53 -0.52 6.94
C LEU A 83 2.88 -1.20 6.76
N ARG A 84 3.89 -0.82 7.55
CA ARG A 84 5.23 -1.43 7.52
C ARG A 84 5.16 -2.94 7.75
N ARG A 85 4.39 -3.39 8.75
CA ARG A 85 4.23 -4.82 9.05
C ARG A 85 3.62 -5.59 7.88
N ARG A 86 2.56 -5.05 7.26
CA ARG A 86 1.89 -5.71 6.13
C ARG A 86 2.77 -5.75 4.89
N VAL A 87 3.39 -4.63 4.52
CA VAL A 87 4.32 -4.57 3.39
C VAL A 87 5.49 -5.54 3.60
N GLY A 88 6.08 -5.57 4.80
CA GLY A 88 7.14 -6.53 5.12
C GLY A 88 6.69 -7.98 4.94
N GLY A 89 5.49 -8.32 5.41
CA GLY A 89 4.93 -9.67 5.23
C GLY A 89 4.73 -10.04 3.76
N GLU A 90 4.27 -9.12 2.92
CA GLU A 90 4.11 -9.38 1.48
C GLU A 90 5.45 -9.51 0.75
N VAL A 91 6.47 -8.74 1.14
CA VAL A 91 7.82 -8.85 0.58
C VAL A 91 8.44 -10.21 0.90
N GLU A 92 8.32 -10.69 2.14
CA GLU A 92 8.83 -12.03 2.50
C GLU A 92 8.12 -13.15 1.74
N LYS A 93 6.79 -13.06 1.54
CA LYS A 93 6.05 -14.01 0.71
C LYS A 93 6.51 -13.99 -0.74
N ALA A 94 6.69 -12.80 -1.31
CA ALA A 94 7.17 -12.64 -2.68
C ALA A 94 8.58 -13.21 -2.86
N LYS A 95 9.47 -12.96 -1.90
CA LYS A 95 10.82 -13.51 -1.87
C LYS A 95 10.80 -15.04 -1.83
N ALA A 96 10.06 -15.64 -0.91
CA ALA A 96 9.94 -17.10 -0.80
C ALA A 96 9.38 -17.73 -2.08
N ALA A 97 8.42 -17.08 -2.74
CA ALA A 97 7.87 -17.54 -4.01
C ALA A 97 8.91 -17.51 -5.13
N CYS A 98 9.68 -16.43 -5.25
CA CYS A 98 10.77 -16.32 -6.23
C CYS A 98 11.87 -17.37 -6.00
N GLU A 99 12.29 -17.57 -4.74
CA GLU A 99 13.29 -18.58 -4.38
C GLU A 99 12.82 -19.99 -4.74
N THR A 100 11.57 -20.32 -4.40
CA THR A 100 10.97 -21.63 -4.72
C THR A 100 10.87 -21.84 -6.23
N GLY A 101 10.47 -20.81 -6.99
CA GLY A 101 10.43 -20.87 -8.45
C GLY A 101 11.81 -21.16 -9.05
N GLY A 102 12.84 -20.42 -8.63
CA GLY A 102 14.21 -20.63 -9.09
C GLY A 102 14.77 -22.01 -8.74
N MET A 103 14.42 -22.56 -7.56
CA MET A 103 14.79 -23.94 -7.20
C MET A 103 14.16 -24.97 -8.13
N VAL A 104 12.87 -24.82 -8.48
CA VAL A 104 12.18 -25.73 -9.40
C VAL A 104 12.75 -25.63 -10.81
N ASP A 105 13.01 -24.42 -11.31
CA ASP A 105 13.63 -24.21 -12.61
C ASP A 105 15.02 -24.88 -12.69
N GLY A 106 15.80 -24.79 -11.62
CA GLY A 106 17.10 -25.47 -11.50
C GLY A 106 17.00 -27.00 -11.58
N LEU A 107 15.98 -27.60 -10.97
CA LEU A 107 15.73 -29.05 -11.05
C LEU A 107 15.32 -29.48 -12.47
N ILE A 108 14.48 -28.70 -13.14
CA ILE A 108 14.05 -28.99 -14.51
C ILE A 108 15.25 -28.93 -15.47
N LEU A 109 16.11 -27.91 -15.33
CA LEU A 109 17.29 -27.76 -16.18
C LEU A 109 18.32 -28.88 -15.95
N GLY A 110 18.52 -29.32 -14.71
CA GLY A 110 19.45 -30.41 -14.40
C GLY A 110 18.96 -31.81 -14.77
N ALA A 111 17.66 -31.96 -15.08
CA ALA A 111 17.06 -33.23 -15.51
C ALA A 111 17.00 -33.40 -17.04
N ALA A 112 17.29 -32.34 -17.81
CA ALA A 112 17.40 -32.34 -19.26
C ALA A 112 18.86 -32.60 -19.71
#